data_AF-N1W0P9-F1
#
_entry.id   AF-N1W0P9-F1
#
_cell.length_a   1.000
_cell.length_b   1.000
_cell.length_c   1.000
_cell.angle_alpha   90.00
_cell.angle_beta   90.00
_cell.angle_gamma   90.00
#
_symmetry.space_group_name_H-M   'P 1'
#
loop_
_entity.id
_entity.type
_entity.pdbx_description
1 polymer ?
#
loop_
_entity_poly.entity_id
_entity_poly.type
_entity_poly.pdbx_seq_one_letter_code
_entity_poly.pdbx_strand_id
1 'polypeptide(L)'
;MRISPPHDHFLQLTTKETLGRSSGIILQKEALSIMKTVEVQSSRENIEAGHLFRPTDSNFEKLKMDRETALDALWQLIDYGLTTQLFEIKFDADVGELRFVPFLVGLPGGMPLEEPYKLLISRSTEHLFQYIQAKRILTEDTWRTVLNKLADIDYKEEKGTGDELDRLLEPKQFPLQPSAEMLKRSRGLMIDELEADPRIIVLPHVGFYSLPESEAASFLHIANEYLMTKVEPLAKAFDTEIRLAFDRIHSTTPVSGNTEPSEIDLIRSKIDMLYGFKEILKENGFYPLIHNLRKVAEMAAKYAELEKKREVDRLLKVYMKMLDSQFDFDSRLLRINLEKDNEHDTIIVDLLRKNPKVLSAEWHDQDAKIAIFVNNNQNNIKDINHLIFQNYRFTTEHILYLKAIIELNEKELKPIFKDDEFVKTYGKNLQSVYFKYIPWFYKLFYFLGVTPVVNSGYAKAKSILTYSQMDRQFLYQKRRENFFKKKLREREERLEKEKKQQLKRALVSALSDAYFQKNCLPSVDWLGSNFPAFSAETLEKMIPDFAFVSTTGKTVKPNSVILFPNSPEFDSLNKRLKDLFNQWTRGEIDPPVEDPELLVQIRGLI
;
A
#
# COMPACT_ATOMS: atom_id res chain seq x y z
N MET A 1 18.38 52.38 -21.60
CA MET A 1 17.96 51.32 -20.66
C MET A 1 19.11 50.98 -19.74
N ARG A 2 18.87 50.98 -18.43
CA ARG A 2 19.83 50.50 -17.43
C ARG A 2 19.92 48.98 -17.56
N ILE A 3 21.13 48.43 -17.50
CA ILE A 3 21.42 47.02 -17.85
C ILE A 3 21.43 46.13 -16.58
N SER A 4 21.50 46.74 -15.41
CA SER A 4 21.59 46.05 -14.12
C SER A 4 20.21 45.95 -13.46
N PRO A 5 19.83 44.77 -12.91
CA PRO A 5 18.59 44.61 -12.15
C PRO A 5 18.62 45.46 -10.87
N PRO A 6 17.45 45.85 -10.34
CA PRO A 6 17.38 46.60 -9.09
C PRO A 6 17.89 45.76 -7.91
N HIS A 7 18.39 46.42 -6.86
CA HIS A 7 18.74 45.76 -5.60
C HIS A 7 17.46 45.42 -4.83
N ASP A 8 16.80 44.32 -5.24
CA ASP A 8 15.58 43.83 -4.62
C ASP A 8 15.89 43.16 -3.27
N HIS A 9 15.73 43.91 -2.18
CA HIS A 9 15.65 43.38 -0.82
C HIS A 9 14.27 42.76 -0.60
N PHE A 10 14.02 41.64 -1.27
CA PHE A 10 12.75 40.92 -1.25
C PHE A 10 12.25 40.71 0.20
N LEU A 11 11.05 41.24 0.50
CA LEU A 11 10.38 41.25 1.82
C LEU A 11 10.92 42.23 2.88
N GLN A 12 11.89 43.07 2.56
CA GLN A 12 12.37 44.15 3.44
C GLN A 12 12.10 45.51 2.80
N LEU A 13 10.99 46.14 3.18
CA LEU A 13 10.70 47.52 2.77
C LEU A 13 11.17 48.52 3.81
N THR A 14 11.74 49.62 3.32
CA THR A 14 12.21 50.76 4.10
C THR A 14 11.04 51.70 4.37
N THR A 15 10.93 52.20 5.61
CA THR A 15 9.87 53.15 5.95
C THR A 15 10.20 54.55 5.40
N LYS A 16 9.18 55.33 5.04
CA LYS A 16 9.37 56.72 4.58
C LYS A 16 10.15 57.58 5.58
N GLU A 17 9.97 57.32 6.87
CA GLU A 17 10.66 58.03 7.95
C GLU A 17 12.16 57.73 8.00
N THR A 18 12.56 56.51 7.65
CA THR A 18 13.97 56.12 7.60
C THR A 18 14.67 56.66 6.37
N LEU A 19 14.01 56.69 5.20
CA LEU A 19 14.52 57.32 3.98
C LEU A 19 14.66 58.86 4.10
N GLY A 20 13.62 59.53 4.62
CA GLY A 20 13.64 60.99 4.79
C GLY A 20 14.70 61.51 5.74
N ARG A 21 15.18 60.68 6.68
CA ARG A 21 16.22 61.03 7.66
C ARG A 21 17.64 60.67 7.23
N SER A 22 17.81 59.75 6.28
CA SER A 22 19.12 59.14 5.97
C SER A 22 19.71 59.50 4.60
N SER A 23 18.90 59.89 3.61
CA SER A 23 19.37 59.81 2.21
C SER A 23 19.02 61.00 1.29
N GLY A 24 18.23 61.99 1.73
CA GLY A 24 17.96 63.19 0.91
C GLY A 24 17.35 62.90 -0.47
N ILE A 25 16.71 61.75 -0.63
CA ILE A 25 16.18 61.27 -1.90
C ILE A 25 14.95 62.11 -2.30
N ILE A 26 15.06 62.81 -3.43
CA ILE A 26 13.94 63.49 -4.08
C ILE A 26 13.36 62.52 -5.11
N LEU A 27 12.22 61.91 -4.77
CA LEU A 27 11.45 61.13 -5.74
C LEU A 27 10.91 62.07 -6.82
N GLN A 28 10.99 61.62 -8.08
CA GLN A 28 10.34 62.31 -9.19
C GLN A 28 8.81 62.29 -9.01
N LYS A 29 8.11 63.25 -9.62
CA LYS A 29 6.66 63.40 -9.48
C LYS A 29 5.92 62.12 -9.91
N GLU A 30 6.46 61.46 -10.92
CA GLU A 30 5.97 60.23 -11.52
C GLU A 30 6.08 59.05 -10.54
N ALA A 31 7.26 58.86 -9.93
CA ALA A 31 7.49 57.86 -8.89
C ALA A 31 6.60 58.08 -7.65
N LEU A 32 6.40 59.33 -7.23
CA LEU A 32 5.51 59.66 -6.11
C LEU A 32 4.05 59.30 -6.41
N SER A 33 3.59 59.51 -7.64
CA SER A 33 2.22 59.16 -8.05
C SER A 33 2.01 57.65 -8.04
N ILE A 34 2.94 56.88 -8.61
CA ILE A 34 2.87 55.42 -8.63
C ILE A 34 2.92 54.85 -7.20
N MET A 35 3.83 55.35 -6.36
CA MET A 35 3.94 54.92 -4.97
C MET A 35 2.62 55.09 -4.20
N LYS A 36 1.96 56.25 -4.33
CA LYS A 36 0.65 56.49 -3.67
C LYS A 36 -0.42 55.50 -4.13
N THR A 37 -0.47 55.19 -5.42
CA THR A 37 -1.42 54.23 -5.97
C THR A 37 -1.14 52.82 -5.46
N VAL A 38 0.12 52.40 -5.44
CA VAL A 38 0.55 51.10 -4.89
C VAL A 38 0.18 51.00 -3.41
N GLU A 39 0.41 52.03 -2.61
CA GLU A 39 0.06 52.05 -1.18
C GLU A 39 -1.44 51.90 -0.93
N VAL A 40 -2.27 52.64 -1.67
CA VAL A 40 -3.74 52.53 -1.55
C VAL A 40 -4.22 51.12 -1.91
N GLN A 41 -3.62 50.51 -2.92
CA GLN A 41 -3.96 49.15 -3.36
C GLN A 41 -3.29 48.05 -2.51
N SER A 42 -2.35 48.39 -1.64
CA SER A 42 -1.70 47.48 -0.69
C SER A 42 -2.41 47.44 0.66
N SER A 43 -3.68 47.85 0.74
CA SER A 43 -4.49 47.65 1.94
C SER A 43 -4.75 46.15 2.18
N ARG A 44 -4.97 45.77 3.43
CA ARG A 44 -5.26 44.37 3.79
C ARG A 44 -6.45 43.80 3.01
N GLU A 45 -7.53 44.57 2.90
CA GLU A 45 -8.73 44.18 2.15
C GLU A 45 -8.41 43.93 0.66
N ASN A 46 -7.58 44.77 0.05
CA ASN A 46 -7.20 44.62 -1.36
C ASN A 46 -6.24 43.44 -1.59
N ILE A 47 -5.35 43.16 -0.64
CA ILE A 47 -4.48 41.97 -0.65
C ILE A 47 -5.34 40.70 -0.57
N GLU A 48 -6.25 40.65 0.40
CA GLU A 48 -7.20 39.54 0.57
C GLU A 48 -8.14 39.42 -0.63
N ALA A 49 -8.49 40.49 -1.34
CA ALA A 49 -9.30 40.41 -2.55
C ALA A 49 -8.49 40.14 -3.84
N GLY A 50 -7.16 40.21 -3.81
CA GLY A 50 -6.30 40.11 -5.00
C GLY A 50 -6.39 41.32 -5.94
N HIS A 51 -6.80 42.48 -5.40
CA HIS A 51 -6.93 43.76 -6.08
C HIS A 51 -5.67 44.64 -5.91
N LEU A 52 -4.51 44.00 -6.04
CA LEU A 52 -3.19 44.65 -5.97
C LEU A 52 -2.85 45.39 -7.26
N PHE A 53 -1.92 46.35 -7.18
CA PHE A 53 -1.47 47.11 -8.34
C PHE A 53 -0.75 46.21 -9.34
N ARG A 54 -1.25 46.21 -10.58
CA ARG A 54 -0.65 45.48 -11.69
C ARG A 54 0.08 46.45 -12.63
N PRO A 55 1.34 46.18 -13.00
CA PRO A 55 2.08 46.99 -13.96
C PRO A 55 1.65 46.64 -15.39
N THR A 56 0.45 47.08 -15.77
CA THR A 56 -0.14 46.92 -17.11
C THR A 56 -0.28 48.25 -17.82
N ASP A 57 -0.25 48.24 -19.16
CA ASP A 57 -0.40 49.46 -19.98
C ASP A 57 -1.68 50.23 -19.62
N SER A 58 -2.79 49.53 -19.37
CA SER A 58 -4.05 50.14 -18.92
C SER A 58 -3.99 50.86 -17.58
N ASN A 59 -3.11 50.43 -16.66
CA ASN A 59 -2.93 51.10 -15.37
C ASN A 59 -1.96 52.28 -15.50
N PHE A 60 -0.97 52.20 -16.39
CA PHE A 60 -0.09 53.33 -16.71
C PHE A 60 -0.83 54.45 -17.44
N GLU A 61 -1.74 54.13 -18.35
CA GLU A 61 -2.62 55.09 -19.03
C GLU A 61 -3.50 55.86 -18.05
N LYS A 62 -4.07 55.19 -17.03
CA LYS A 62 -4.84 55.85 -15.95
C LYS A 62 -4.00 56.84 -15.16
N LEU A 63 -2.71 56.58 -15.02
CA LEU A 63 -1.74 57.47 -14.37
C LEU A 63 -1.20 58.55 -15.32
N LYS A 64 -1.62 58.55 -16.60
CA LYS A 64 -1.15 59.44 -17.66
C LYS A 64 0.37 59.37 -17.86
N MET A 65 0.92 58.16 -17.80
CA MET A 65 2.33 57.88 -17.99
C MET A 65 2.52 56.90 -19.14
N ASP A 66 3.57 57.11 -19.94
CA ASP A 66 4.04 56.11 -20.88
C ASP A 66 4.73 54.95 -20.15
N ARG A 67 4.79 53.79 -20.81
CA ARG A 67 5.29 52.54 -20.22
C ARG A 67 6.75 52.65 -19.78
N GLU A 68 7.61 53.28 -20.57
CA GLU A 68 9.04 53.39 -20.25
C GLU A 68 9.25 54.24 -19.00
N THR A 69 8.63 55.43 -18.95
CA THR A 69 8.69 56.29 -17.77
C THR A 69 8.10 55.61 -16.53
N ALA A 70 7.00 54.88 -16.67
CA ALA A 70 6.38 54.15 -15.55
C ALA A 70 7.30 53.03 -15.03
N LEU A 71 7.94 52.27 -15.91
CA LEU A 71 8.88 51.22 -15.52
C LEU A 71 10.15 51.77 -14.87
N ASP A 72 10.70 52.89 -15.38
CA ASP A 72 11.85 53.56 -14.76
C ASP A 72 11.50 54.09 -13.36
N ALA A 73 10.31 54.67 -13.19
CA ALA A 73 9.81 55.12 -11.89
C ALA A 73 9.60 53.96 -10.91
N LEU A 74 9.07 52.82 -11.38
CA LEU A 74 8.92 51.61 -10.58
C LEU A 74 10.25 51.02 -10.14
N TRP A 75 11.21 50.97 -11.05
CA TRP A 75 12.56 50.50 -10.77
C TRP A 75 13.23 51.34 -9.68
N GLN A 76 13.06 52.67 -9.74
CA GLN A 76 13.50 53.58 -8.67
C GLN A 76 12.85 53.28 -7.31
N LEU A 77 11.55 52.95 -7.28
CA LEU A 77 10.85 52.64 -6.03
C LEU A 77 11.30 51.31 -5.40
N ILE A 78 11.61 50.31 -6.23
CA ILE A 78 12.16 49.02 -5.77
C ILE A 78 13.58 49.20 -5.23
N ASP A 79 14.45 49.94 -5.94
CA ASP A 79 15.83 50.20 -5.51
C ASP A 79 15.90 50.91 -4.15
N TYR A 80 14.95 51.81 -3.87
CA TYR A 80 14.86 52.47 -2.57
C TYR A 80 14.14 51.63 -1.50
N GLY A 81 13.68 50.42 -1.84
CA GLY A 81 12.94 49.55 -0.94
C GLY A 81 11.62 50.15 -0.48
N LEU A 82 10.97 51.00 -1.29
CA LEU A 82 9.65 51.57 -0.97
C LEU A 82 8.49 50.67 -1.42
N THR A 83 8.72 49.89 -2.46
CA THR A 83 7.80 48.88 -2.99
C THR A 83 8.57 47.62 -3.35
N THR A 84 7.91 46.46 -3.31
CA THR A 84 8.48 45.19 -3.78
C THR A 84 7.53 44.56 -4.80
N GLN A 85 8.08 43.68 -5.63
CA GLN A 85 7.31 42.93 -6.61
C GLN A 85 6.94 41.55 -6.07
N LEU A 86 5.65 41.23 -6.11
CA LEU A 86 5.12 39.90 -5.84
C LEU A 86 4.46 39.36 -7.12
N PHE A 87 3.97 38.12 -7.08
CA PHE A 87 3.25 37.53 -8.20
C PHE A 87 2.20 36.53 -7.73
N GLU A 88 1.31 36.19 -8.64
CA GLU A 88 0.35 35.08 -8.51
C GLU A 88 0.31 34.31 -9.83
N ILE A 89 0.25 32.99 -9.75
CA ILE A 89 -0.01 32.12 -10.89
C ILE A 89 -1.51 31.80 -10.89
N LYS A 90 -2.20 32.07 -12.00
CA LYS A 90 -3.64 31.82 -12.16
C LYS A 90 -3.91 30.77 -13.22
N PHE A 91 -4.82 29.86 -12.92
CA PHE A 91 -5.35 28.94 -13.92
C PHE A 91 -6.58 29.54 -14.58
N ASP A 92 -6.50 29.75 -15.89
CA ASP A 92 -7.66 30.12 -16.71
C ASP A 92 -8.32 28.82 -17.21
N ALA A 93 -9.48 28.49 -16.67
CA ALA A 93 -10.20 27.26 -17.02
C ALA A 93 -10.75 27.26 -18.46
N ASP A 94 -11.03 28.44 -19.02
CA ASP A 94 -11.60 28.57 -20.36
C ASP A 94 -10.54 28.28 -21.43
N VAL A 95 -9.31 28.76 -21.21
CA VAL A 95 -8.17 28.52 -22.11
C VAL A 95 -7.42 27.23 -21.73
N GLY A 96 -7.51 26.81 -20.47
CA GLY A 96 -6.80 25.64 -19.95
C GLY A 96 -5.31 25.88 -19.74
N GLU A 97 -4.90 27.13 -19.51
CA GLU A 97 -3.50 27.54 -19.37
C GLU A 97 -3.24 28.30 -18.05
N LEU A 98 -2.00 28.22 -17.58
CA LEU A 98 -1.51 29.00 -16.44
C LEU A 98 -1.05 30.39 -16.92
N ARG A 99 -1.44 31.42 -16.18
CA ARG A 99 -1.05 32.81 -16.42
C ARG A 99 -0.27 33.37 -15.24
N PHE A 100 0.85 33.99 -15.55
CA PHE A 100 1.64 34.72 -14.58
C PHE A 100 1.10 36.15 -14.40
N VAL A 101 0.83 36.56 -13.17
CA VAL A 101 0.29 37.89 -12.85
C VAL A 101 1.23 38.60 -11.87
N PRO A 102 2.02 39.59 -12.33
CA PRO A 102 2.87 40.38 -11.46
C PRO A 102 2.07 41.44 -10.70
N PHE A 103 2.49 41.68 -9.46
CA PHE A 103 1.92 42.69 -8.57
C PHE A 103 3.02 43.54 -7.93
N LEU A 104 2.69 44.79 -7.62
CA LEU A 104 3.52 45.65 -6.80
C LEU A 104 2.83 45.93 -5.48
N VAL A 105 3.60 45.79 -4.42
CA VAL A 105 3.12 45.91 -3.05
C VAL A 105 4.01 46.89 -2.29
N GLY A 106 3.37 47.87 -1.65
CA GLY A 106 4.00 48.79 -0.71
C GLY A 106 3.79 48.32 0.72
N LEU A 107 4.30 49.07 1.71
CA LEU A 107 4.20 48.69 3.12
C LEU A 107 2.72 48.62 3.57
N PRO A 108 2.16 47.43 3.83
CA PRO A 108 0.73 47.28 4.02
C PRO A 108 0.34 47.63 5.45
N GLY A 109 0.06 48.91 5.74
CA GLY A 109 -0.65 49.35 6.95
C GLY A 109 -0.20 48.75 8.30
N GLY A 110 1.08 48.39 8.48
CA GLY A 110 1.62 47.78 9.70
C GLY A 110 1.79 46.24 9.69
N MET A 111 1.47 45.56 8.60
CA MET A 111 1.64 44.10 8.44
C MET A 111 3.02 43.76 7.82
N PRO A 112 3.67 42.67 8.24
CA PRO A 112 4.87 42.17 7.59
C PRO A 112 4.56 41.65 6.18
N LEU A 113 5.40 41.97 5.18
CA LEU A 113 5.23 41.54 3.78
C LEU A 113 5.25 40.03 3.58
N GLU A 114 5.75 39.29 4.56
CA GLU A 114 5.72 37.84 4.60
C GLU A 114 4.29 37.28 4.52
N GLU A 115 3.31 37.95 5.13
CA GLU A 115 1.91 37.51 5.13
C GLU A 115 1.27 37.60 3.73
N PRO A 116 1.28 38.77 3.06
CA PRO A 116 0.82 38.89 1.67
C PRO A 116 1.55 37.97 0.71
N TYR A 117 2.87 37.79 0.90
CA TYR A 117 3.66 36.88 0.10
C TYR A 117 3.18 35.43 0.22
N LYS A 118 3.06 34.91 1.45
CA LYS A 118 2.56 33.55 1.68
C LYS A 118 1.14 33.36 1.14
N LEU A 119 0.28 34.36 1.26
CA LEU A 119 -1.08 34.30 0.73
C LEU A 119 -1.09 34.14 -0.79
N LEU A 120 -0.29 34.93 -1.51
CA LEU A 120 -0.22 34.85 -2.98
C LEU A 120 0.43 33.55 -3.47
N ILE A 121 1.43 33.05 -2.73
CA ILE A 121 2.01 31.73 -3.00
C ILE A 121 0.96 30.63 -2.81
N SER A 122 0.22 30.64 -1.71
CA SER A 122 -0.84 29.65 -1.46
C SER A 122 -1.91 29.64 -2.56
N ARG A 123 -2.34 30.82 -3.03
CA ARG A 123 -3.25 30.95 -4.19
C ARG A 123 -2.65 30.40 -5.48
N SER A 124 -1.37 30.67 -5.70
CA SER A 124 -0.63 30.15 -6.86
C SER A 124 -0.59 28.62 -6.84
N THR A 125 -0.32 28.03 -5.67
CA THR A 125 -0.36 26.58 -5.46
C THR A 125 -1.76 26.02 -5.72
N GLU A 126 -2.82 26.67 -5.23
CA GLU A 126 -4.21 26.22 -5.47
C GLU A 126 -4.57 26.25 -6.97
N HIS A 127 -4.19 27.29 -7.69
CA HIS A 127 -4.40 27.37 -9.13
C HIS A 127 -3.55 26.33 -9.90
N LEU A 128 -2.31 26.10 -9.46
CA LEU A 128 -1.45 25.07 -10.03
C LEU A 128 -2.04 23.67 -9.79
N PHE A 129 -2.60 23.42 -8.61
CA PHE A 129 -3.33 22.20 -8.27
C PHE A 129 -4.50 21.97 -9.23
N GLN A 130 -5.34 22.99 -9.46
CA GLN A 130 -6.47 22.92 -10.40
C GLN A 130 -6.00 22.59 -11.83
N TYR A 131 -4.91 23.23 -12.28
CA TYR A 131 -4.31 22.95 -13.59
C TYR A 131 -3.82 21.50 -13.69
N ILE A 132 -3.12 20.99 -12.68
CA ILE A 132 -2.58 19.64 -12.65
C ILE A 132 -3.71 18.60 -12.75
N GLN A 133 -4.80 18.81 -11.99
CA GLN A 133 -5.96 17.93 -12.05
C GLN A 133 -6.67 17.95 -13.40
N ALA A 134 -6.74 19.13 -14.05
CA ALA A 134 -7.46 19.28 -15.31
C ALA A 134 -6.65 18.82 -16.54
N LYS A 135 -5.33 18.98 -16.53
CA LYS A 135 -4.48 18.81 -17.73
C LYS A 135 -3.32 17.82 -17.58
N ARG A 136 -2.91 17.46 -16.36
CA ARG A 136 -1.74 16.62 -16.07
C ARG A 136 -2.13 15.34 -15.32
N ILE A 137 -3.16 14.65 -15.79
CA ILE A 137 -3.52 13.33 -15.27
C ILE A 137 -2.42 12.34 -15.66
N LEU A 138 -1.91 11.60 -14.67
CA LEU A 138 -0.91 10.57 -14.89
C LEU A 138 -1.51 9.42 -15.70
N THR A 139 -0.83 9.02 -16.78
CA THR A 139 -1.16 7.85 -17.60
C THR A 139 -0.05 6.80 -17.51
N GLU A 140 -0.32 5.56 -17.89
CA GLU A 140 0.69 4.48 -17.83
C GLU A 140 1.95 4.80 -18.65
N ASP A 141 1.78 5.35 -19.86
CA ASP A 141 2.90 5.74 -20.74
C ASP A 141 3.74 6.85 -20.12
N THR A 142 3.07 7.86 -19.56
CA THR A 142 3.73 8.98 -18.86
C THR A 142 4.47 8.46 -17.63
N TRP A 143 3.84 7.56 -16.88
CA TRP A 143 4.42 6.98 -15.68
C TRP A 143 5.66 6.14 -15.98
N ARG A 144 5.62 5.29 -17.01
CA ARG A 144 6.81 4.53 -17.47
C ARG A 144 7.93 5.46 -17.94
N THR A 145 7.60 6.54 -18.62
CA THR A 145 8.59 7.55 -19.06
C THR A 145 9.24 8.23 -17.86
N VAL A 146 8.43 8.63 -16.89
CA VAL A 146 8.88 9.22 -15.62
C VAL A 146 9.78 8.26 -14.84
N LEU A 147 9.34 7.02 -14.65
CA LEU A 147 10.12 6.00 -13.94
C LEU A 147 11.44 5.68 -14.62
N ASN A 148 11.49 5.66 -15.96
CA ASN A 148 12.73 5.50 -16.70
C ASN A 148 13.72 6.63 -16.41
N LYS A 149 13.26 7.88 -16.40
CA LYS A 149 14.09 9.05 -16.11
C LYS A 149 14.59 9.03 -14.65
N LEU A 150 13.71 8.71 -13.71
CA LEU A 150 14.03 8.68 -12.28
C LEU A 150 14.91 7.49 -11.86
N ALA A 151 14.93 6.42 -12.66
CA ALA A 151 15.80 5.27 -12.43
C ALA A 151 17.21 5.47 -13.00
N ASP A 152 17.46 6.57 -13.72
CA ASP A 152 18.77 6.93 -14.24
C ASP A 152 19.61 7.61 -13.14
N ILE A 153 20.84 7.12 -12.94
CA ILE A 153 21.75 7.63 -11.90
C ILE A 153 22.23 9.04 -12.27
N ASP A 154 22.33 9.33 -13.57
CA ASP A 154 22.79 10.61 -14.12
C ASP A 154 21.70 11.70 -14.09
N TYR A 155 20.49 11.36 -13.64
CA TYR A 155 19.39 12.30 -13.44
C TYR A 155 19.75 13.46 -12.49
N LYS A 156 20.82 13.32 -11.69
CA LYS A 156 21.37 14.39 -10.84
C LYS A 156 21.85 15.62 -11.61
N GLU A 157 22.17 15.51 -12.90
CA GLU A 157 22.87 16.57 -13.65
C GLU A 157 22.07 17.15 -14.83
N GLU A 158 21.05 16.46 -15.32
CA GLU A 158 20.21 17.01 -16.39
C GLU A 158 19.18 18.00 -15.84
N LYS A 159 19.54 19.29 -15.89
CA LYS A 159 18.55 20.36 -16.01
C LYS A 159 17.78 20.11 -17.32
N GLY A 160 16.67 19.38 -17.24
CA GLY A 160 15.77 19.17 -18.38
C GLY A 160 15.25 20.49 -18.96
N THR A 161 14.22 20.42 -19.81
CA THR A 161 13.54 21.59 -20.41
C THR A 161 12.78 22.49 -19.41
N GLY A 162 13.05 22.35 -18.11
CA GLY A 162 12.30 22.91 -16.99
C GLY A 162 10.92 22.29 -16.83
N ASP A 163 10.43 22.25 -15.58
CA ASP A 163 9.01 22.02 -15.31
C ASP A 163 8.18 23.29 -15.63
N GLU A 164 6.84 23.22 -15.58
CA GLU A 164 5.97 24.37 -15.84
C GLU A 164 6.26 25.54 -14.92
N LEU A 165 6.67 25.25 -13.67
CA LEU A 165 6.98 26.26 -12.69
C LEU A 165 8.30 26.97 -13.06
N ASP A 166 9.29 26.25 -13.56
CA ASP A 166 10.54 26.82 -14.07
C ASP A 166 10.27 27.81 -15.22
N ARG A 167 9.32 27.49 -16.12
CA ARG A 167 8.91 28.39 -17.23
C ARG A 167 8.15 29.62 -16.75
N LEU A 168 7.27 29.46 -15.78
CA LEU A 168 6.47 30.56 -15.22
C LEU A 168 7.30 31.48 -14.33
N LEU A 169 8.37 30.97 -13.72
CA LEU A 169 9.29 31.71 -12.87
C LEU A 169 10.55 32.20 -13.61
N GLU A 170 10.55 32.17 -14.95
CA GLU A 170 11.63 32.79 -15.72
C GLU A 170 11.68 34.30 -15.46
N PRO A 171 12.87 34.90 -15.21
CA PRO A 171 12.99 36.33 -14.95
C PRO A 171 12.37 37.24 -16.01
N LYS A 172 12.24 36.76 -17.26
CA LYS A 172 11.64 37.48 -18.39
C LYS A 172 10.11 37.67 -18.26
N GLN A 173 9.43 36.86 -17.45
CA GLN A 173 8.00 37.00 -17.18
C GLN A 173 7.70 38.21 -16.29
N PHE A 174 8.71 38.71 -15.59
CA PHE A 174 8.57 39.81 -14.67
C PHE A 174 8.82 41.14 -15.40
N PRO A 175 8.00 42.19 -15.17
CA PRO A 175 8.24 43.54 -15.68
C PRO A 175 9.60 44.11 -15.24
N LEU A 176 10.05 43.77 -14.03
CA LEU A 176 11.37 44.08 -13.49
C LEU A 176 11.99 42.78 -13.00
N GLN A 177 13.28 42.55 -13.27
CA GLN A 177 13.92 41.28 -12.93
C GLN A 177 13.91 41.07 -11.41
N PRO A 178 13.33 39.97 -10.90
CA PRO A 178 13.27 39.68 -9.47
C PRO A 178 14.60 39.14 -8.95
N SER A 179 14.79 39.19 -7.63
CA SER A 179 15.94 38.55 -6.99
C SER A 179 15.93 37.02 -7.15
N ALA A 180 17.12 36.41 -7.24
CA ALA A 180 17.26 34.95 -7.29
C ALA A 180 16.73 34.28 -6.01
N GLU A 181 16.81 34.98 -4.87
CA GLU A 181 16.27 34.51 -3.59
C GLU A 181 14.75 34.38 -3.64
N MET A 182 14.04 35.38 -4.16
CA MET A 182 12.60 35.34 -4.36
C MET A 182 12.19 34.12 -5.20
N LEU A 183 12.79 33.95 -6.38
CA LEU A 183 12.47 32.83 -7.27
C LEU A 183 12.70 31.47 -6.59
N LYS A 184 13.85 31.31 -5.91
CA LYS A 184 14.19 30.07 -5.20
C LYS A 184 13.22 29.80 -4.05
N ARG A 185 12.90 30.80 -3.25
CA ARG A 185 12.01 30.69 -2.09
C ARG A 185 10.57 30.42 -2.52
N SER A 186 10.08 31.11 -3.54
CA SER A 186 8.73 30.91 -4.06
C SER A 186 8.57 29.51 -4.66
N ARG A 187 9.56 29.04 -5.42
CA ARG A 187 9.57 27.68 -5.96
C ARG A 187 9.54 26.63 -4.85
N GLY A 188 10.39 26.77 -3.84
CA GLY A 188 10.44 25.85 -2.70
C GLY A 188 9.09 25.75 -1.98
N LEU A 189 8.49 26.89 -1.64
CA LEU A 189 7.19 26.91 -0.94
C LEU A 189 6.06 26.30 -1.77
N MET A 190 5.99 26.58 -3.07
CA MET A 190 4.97 25.98 -3.94
C MET A 190 5.16 24.46 -4.06
N ILE A 191 6.41 23.98 -4.16
CA ILE A 191 6.71 22.54 -4.20
C ILE A 191 6.32 21.87 -2.88
N ASP A 192 6.70 22.46 -1.75
CA ASP A 192 6.39 21.91 -0.42
C ASP A 192 4.86 21.79 -0.21
N GLU A 193 4.09 22.79 -0.65
CA GLU A 193 2.62 22.76 -0.57
C GLU A 193 1.99 21.75 -1.53
N LEU A 194 2.50 21.62 -2.77
CA LEU A 194 2.04 20.58 -3.71
C LEU A 194 2.40 19.18 -3.20
N GLU A 195 3.59 19.01 -2.63
CA GLU A 195 4.05 17.73 -2.09
C GLU A 195 3.20 17.26 -0.90
N ALA A 196 2.53 18.17 -0.20
CA ALA A 196 1.64 17.85 0.89
C ALA A 196 0.34 17.12 0.45
N ASP A 197 -0.12 17.28 -0.81
CA ASP A 197 -1.27 16.50 -1.30
C ASP A 197 -0.83 15.12 -1.80
N PRO A 198 -1.35 14.01 -1.24
CA PRO A 198 -0.98 12.66 -1.65
C PRO A 198 -1.41 12.31 -3.09
N ARG A 199 -2.31 13.10 -3.70
CA ARG A 199 -2.78 12.92 -5.08
C ARG A 199 -1.89 13.55 -6.12
N ILE A 200 -0.84 14.27 -5.70
CA ILE A 200 0.11 14.87 -6.62
C ILE A 200 1.47 14.19 -6.50
N ILE A 201 1.94 13.74 -7.65
CA ILE A 201 3.31 13.31 -7.88
C ILE A 201 4.10 14.55 -8.28
N VAL A 202 5.06 14.92 -7.43
CA VAL A 202 5.91 16.09 -7.62
C VAL A 202 7.30 15.62 -7.99
N LEU A 203 7.74 16.03 -9.18
CA LEU A 203 9.04 15.69 -9.72
C LEU A 203 9.72 16.98 -10.20
N PRO A 204 10.54 17.61 -9.33
CA PRO A 204 11.23 18.84 -9.67
C PRO A 204 11.96 18.73 -11.00
N HIS A 205 11.75 19.71 -11.89
CA HIS A 205 12.33 19.80 -13.23
C HIS A 205 11.84 18.76 -14.27
N VAL A 206 10.92 17.86 -13.89
CA VAL A 206 10.22 16.95 -14.82
C VAL A 206 8.79 17.38 -15.06
N GLY A 207 8.09 17.75 -13.98
CA GLY A 207 6.69 18.13 -14.01
C GLY A 207 5.88 17.60 -12.82
N PHE A 208 4.62 18.00 -12.80
CA PHE A 208 3.67 17.65 -11.75
C PHE A 208 2.50 16.86 -12.34
N TYR A 209 2.09 15.78 -11.67
CA TYR A 209 1.07 14.88 -12.19
C TYR A 209 0.01 14.54 -11.14
N SER A 210 -1.26 14.55 -11.56
CA SER A 210 -2.38 14.09 -10.75
C SER A 210 -2.49 12.57 -10.83
N LEU A 211 -2.49 11.91 -9.68
CA LEU A 211 -2.64 10.46 -9.55
C LEU A 211 -4.13 10.08 -9.38
N PRO A 212 -4.77 9.44 -10.37
CA PRO A 212 -6.14 8.95 -10.21
C PRO A 212 -6.21 7.75 -9.26
N GLU A 213 -7.07 7.84 -8.24
CA GLU A 213 -7.19 6.81 -7.20
C GLU A 213 -7.53 5.42 -7.77
N SER A 214 -8.33 5.35 -8.83
CA SER A 214 -8.76 4.10 -9.46
C SER A 214 -7.64 3.33 -10.16
N GLU A 215 -6.56 4.02 -10.58
CA GLU A 215 -5.44 3.41 -11.31
C GLU A 215 -4.19 3.26 -10.43
N ALA A 216 -4.24 3.72 -9.17
CA ALA A 216 -3.10 3.69 -8.25
C ALA A 216 -2.49 2.29 -8.07
N ALA A 217 -3.33 1.24 -8.07
CA ALA A 217 -2.85 -0.14 -8.03
C ALA A 217 -2.06 -0.53 -9.29
N SER A 218 -2.56 -0.19 -10.49
CA SER A 218 -1.84 -0.44 -11.76
C SER A 218 -0.49 0.27 -11.76
N PHE A 219 -0.46 1.56 -11.40
CA PHE A 219 0.77 2.33 -11.32
C PHE A 219 1.76 1.78 -10.29
N LEU A 220 1.26 1.21 -9.18
CA LEU A 220 2.10 0.55 -8.18
C LEU A 220 2.74 -0.73 -8.73
N HIS A 221 2.01 -1.56 -9.50
CA HIS A 221 2.59 -2.75 -10.13
C HIS A 221 3.67 -2.37 -11.15
N ILE A 222 3.40 -1.38 -12.01
CA ILE A 222 4.39 -0.85 -12.96
C ILE A 222 5.63 -0.35 -12.21
N ALA A 223 5.44 0.42 -11.14
CA ALA A 223 6.54 0.90 -10.32
C ALA A 223 7.35 -0.23 -9.67
N ASN A 224 6.68 -1.29 -9.21
CA ASN A 224 7.35 -2.45 -8.62
C ASN A 224 8.20 -3.20 -9.65
N GLU A 225 7.76 -3.34 -10.90
CA GLU A 225 8.59 -3.91 -11.98
C GLU A 225 9.91 -3.12 -12.13
N TYR A 226 9.84 -1.79 -12.13
CA TYR A 226 11.02 -0.92 -12.22
C TYR A 226 11.89 -0.99 -10.96
N LEU A 227 11.26 -1.07 -9.79
CA LEU A 227 11.95 -1.22 -8.52
C LEU A 227 12.79 -2.51 -8.53
N MET A 228 12.19 -3.63 -8.93
CA MET A 228 12.85 -4.94 -8.96
C MET A 228 13.95 -5.03 -10.03
N THR A 229 13.73 -4.42 -11.20
CA THR A 229 14.63 -4.58 -12.36
C THR A 229 15.78 -3.59 -12.40
N LYS A 230 15.55 -2.33 -12.00
CA LYS A 230 16.54 -1.24 -12.10
C LYS A 230 17.05 -0.78 -10.75
N VAL A 231 16.17 -0.57 -9.77
CA VAL A 231 16.54 0.10 -8.51
C VAL A 231 17.15 -0.88 -7.51
N GLU A 232 16.55 -2.04 -7.29
CA GLU A 232 17.00 -3.02 -6.31
C GLU A 232 18.44 -3.53 -6.58
N PRO A 233 18.85 -3.88 -7.82
CA PRO A 233 20.22 -4.29 -8.09
C PRO A 233 21.25 -3.22 -7.75
N LEU A 234 20.94 -1.94 -8.03
CA LEU A 234 21.80 -0.81 -7.73
C LEU A 234 21.79 -0.48 -6.22
N ALA A 235 20.62 -0.48 -5.58
CA ALA A 235 20.47 -0.23 -4.16
C ALA A 235 21.23 -1.25 -3.29
N LYS A 236 21.25 -2.52 -3.70
CA LYS A 236 22.04 -3.57 -3.06
C LYS A 236 23.56 -3.34 -3.14
N ALA A 237 24.02 -2.56 -4.11
CA ALA A 237 25.43 -2.20 -4.26
C ALA A 237 25.82 -0.96 -3.44
N PHE A 238 24.86 -0.10 -3.07
CA PHE A 238 25.14 1.10 -2.28
C PHE A 238 25.51 0.79 -0.84
N ASP A 239 24.84 -0.21 -0.23
CA ASP A 239 25.04 -0.52 1.17
C ASP A 239 24.69 -1.97 1.53
N THR A 240 25.40 -2.51 2.53
CA THR A 240 25.27 -3.90 2.97
C THR A 240 24.00 -4.12 3.79
N GLU A 241 23.54 -3.13 4.56
CA GLU A 241 22.29 -3.20 5.32
C GLU A 241 21.08 -3.20 4.40
N ILE A 242 21.09 -2.40 3.33
CA ILE A 242 20.06 -2.43 2.27
C ILE A 242 19.99 -3.82 1.65
N ARG A 243 21.15 -4.43 1.32
CA ARG A 243 21.21 -5.79 0.78
C ARG A 243 20.60 -6.81 1.73
N LEU A 244 20.99 -6.79 3.00
CA LEU A 244 20.45 -7.67 4.04
C LEU A 244 18.94 -7.45 4.24
N ALA A 245 18.45 -6.22 4.13
CA ALA A 245 17.03 -5.90 4.25
C ALA A 245 16.22 -6.47 3.08
N PHE A 246 16.71 -6.37 1.85
CA PHE A 246 16.07 -7.03 0.70
C PHE A 246 16.07 -8.55 0.85
N ASP A 247 17.19 -9.14 1.25
CA ASP A 247 17.29 -10.60 1.44
C ASP A 247 16.32 -11.07 2.53
N ARG A 248 16.13 -10.26 3.60
CA ARG A 248 15.10 -10.51 4.62
C ARG A 248 13.69 -10.51 4.01
N ILE A 249 13.31 -9.50 3.24
CA ILE A 249 11.97 -9.42 2.62
C ILE A 249 11.70 -10.60 1.68
N HIS A 250 12.70 -11.00 0.89
CA HIS A 250 12.59 -12.14 -0.02
C HIS A 250 12.58 -13.49 0.72
N SER A 251 13.17 -13.55 1.92
CA SER A 251 13.19 -14.74 2.78
C SER A 251 11.99 -14.83 3.73
N THR A 252 11.32 -13.71 4.03
CA THR A 252 10.06 -13.70 4.75
C THR A 252 8.94 -14.10 3.80
N THR A 253 8.75 -15.40 3.65
CA THR A 253 7.46 -15.97 3.24
C THR A 253 6.37 -15.36 4.13
N PRO A 254 5.16 -15.06 3.61
CA PRO A 254 4.10 -14.47 4.41
C PRO A 254 3.87 -15.27 5.69
N VAL A 255 4.18 -14.65 6.83
CA VAL A 255 3.96 -15.23 8.14
C VAL A 255 2.45 -15.29 8.34
N SER A 256 1.87 -16.46 8.05
CA SER A 256 0.43 -16.67 8.08
C SER A 256 -0.16 -16.36 9.46
N GLY A 257 -0.98 -15.31 9.47
CA GLY A 257 -2.02 -14.99 10.44
C GLY A 257 -3.23 -14.44 9.66
N ASN A 258 -4.16 -15.33 9.31
CA ASN A 258 -5.51 -15.09 8.77
C ASN A 258 -5.75 -14.21 7.53
N THR A 259 -4.74 -13.76 6.80
CA THR A 259 -4.91 -13.23 5.43
C THR A 259 -3.55 -13.25 4.77
N GLU A 260 -3.42 -13.79 3.55
CA GLU A 260 -2.19 -13.55 2.78
C GLU A 260 -2.08 -12.03 2.60
N PRO A 261 -0.93 -11.41 2.92
CA PRO A 261 -0.76 -9.97 2.74
C PRO A 261 -1.02 -9.67 1.27
N SER A 262 -1.82 -8.64 1.01
CA SER A 262 -2.12 -8.30 -0.37
C SER A 262 -0.84 -7.94 -1.11
N GLU A 263 -0.79 -8.14 -2.43
CA GLU A 263 0.39 -7.79 -3.22
C GLU A 263 0.79 -6.32 -3.00
N ILE A 264 -0.21 -5.44 -2.84
CA ILE A 264 -0.04 -4.02 -2.51
C ILE A 264 0.72 -3.85 -1.17
N ASP A 265 0.38 -4.63 -0.13
CA ASP A 265 1.04 -4.56 1.17
C ASP A 265 2.50 -5.02 1.10
N LEU A 266 2.77 -6.05 0.28
CA LEU A 266 4.13 -6.55 0.05
C LEU A 266 4.99 -5.49 -0.65
N ILE A 267 4.46 -4.88 -1.73
CA ILE A 267 5.16 -3.83 -2.47
C ILE A 267 5.39 -2.61 -1.56
N ARG A 268 4.36 -2.21 -0.79
CA ARG A 268 4.47 -1.12 0.17
C ARG A 268 5.55 -1.37 1.21
N SER A 269 5.62 -2.58 1.77
CA SER A 269 6.66 -2.94 2.75
C SER A 269 8.08 -2.80 2.17
N LYS A 270 8.28 -3.18 0.90
CA LYS A 270 9.56 -2.96 0.19
C LYS A 270 9.91 -1.47 0.07
N ILE A 271 8.93 -0.66 -0.32
CA ILE A 271 9.11 0.80 -0.48
C ILE A 271 9.38 1.48 0.87
N ASP A 272 8.62 1.14 1.92
CA ASP A 272 8.79 1.71 3.25
C ASP A 272 10.16 1.35 3.85
N MET A 273 10.64 0.12 3.59
CA MET A 273 12.00 -0.29 3.97
C MET A 273 13.05 0.59 3.30
N LEU A 274 12.98 0.77 1.97
CA LEU A 274 13.91 1.62 1.24
C LEU A 274 13.85 3.08 1.70
N TYR A 275 12.64 3.57 1.98
CA TYR A 275 12.44 4.92 2.50
C TYR A 275 13.13 5.15 3.86
N GLY A 276 13.34 4.09 4.65
CA GLY A 276 14.16 4.12 5.87
C GLY A 276 15.62 4.52 5.63
N PHE A 277 16.16 4.23 4.45
CA PHE A 277 17.53 4.57 4.04
C PHE A 277 17.63 5.89 3.26
N LYS A 278 16.77 6.86 3.60
CA LYS A 278 16.62 8.13 2.88
C LYS A 278 17.93 8.87 2.58
N GLU A 279 18.91 8.89 3.49
CA GLU A 279 20.14 9.66 3.29
C GLU A 279 21.03 9.01 2.22
N ILE A 280 21.19 7.67 2.28
CA ILE A 280 21.88 6.90 1.24
C ILE A 280 21.19 7.06 -0.12
N LEU A 281 19.85 7.05 -0.14
CA LEU A 281 19.10 7.26 -1.37
C LEU A 281 19.26 8.68 -1.94
N LYS A 282 19.43 9.71 -1.11
CA LYS A 282 19.73 11.08 -1.58
C LYS A 282 21.13 11.16 -2.18
N GLU A 283 22.11 10.58 -1.50
CA GLU A 283 23.50 10.50 -1.97
C GLU A 283 23.63 9.76 -3.31
N ASN A 284 22.71 8.83 -3.59
CA ASN A 284 22.69 8.06 -4.84
C ASN A 284 21.60 8.48 -5.84
N GLY A 285 20.77 9.48 -5.52
CA GLY A 285 19.80 10.08 -6.45
C GLY A 285 18.44 9.38 -6.55
N PHE A 286 18.23 8.27 -5.83
CA PHE A 286 16.98 7.50 -5.86
C PHE A 286 15.90 8.01 -4.89
N TYR A 287 16.21 8.98 -4.03
CA TYR A 287 15.24 9.49 -3.04
C TYR A 287 13.93 10.01 -3.68
N PRO A 288 13.94 10.84 -4.74
CA PRO A 288 12.71 11.33 -5.36
C PRO A 288 11.83 10.20 -5.91
N LEU A 289 12.45 9.14 -6.45
CA LEU A 289 11.75 7.95 -6.92
C LEU A 289 11.03 7.26 -5.77
N ILE A 290 11.78 6.83 -4.74
CA ILE A 290 11.21 6.08 -3.61
C ILE A 290 10.16 6.90 -2.84
N HIS A 291 10.38 8.22 -2.70
CA HIS A 291 9.40 9.11 -2.08
C HIS A 291 8.07 9.13 -2.84
N ASN A 292 8.10 9.27 -4.17
CA ASN A 292 6.87 9.25 -4.97
C ASN A 292 6.23 7.85 -5.04
N LEU A 293 7.03 6.78 -5.07
CA LEU A 293 6.49 5.41 -4.99
C LEU A 293 5.74 5.16 -3.69
N ARG A 294 6.21 5.74 -2.57
CA ARG A 294 5.52 5.63 -1.29
C ARG A 294 4.13 6.29 -1.35
N LYS A 295 4.00 7.45 -1.97
CA LYS A 295 2.69 8.11 -2.19
C LYS A 295 1.74 7.23 -2.99
N VAL A 296 2.22 6.63 -4.09
CA VAL A 296 1.42 5.71 -4.92
C VAL A 296 0.99 4.48 -4.10
N ALA A 297 1.88 3.91 -3.30
CA ALA A 297 1.58 2.76 -2.44
C ALA A 297 0.53 3.07 -1.35
N GLU A 298 0.65 4.23 -0.70
CA GLU A 298 -0.31 4.67 0.32
C GLU A 298 -1.71 4.89 -0.30
N MET A 299 -1.78 5.49 -1.49
CA MET A 299 -3.04 5.67 -2.21
C MET A 299 -3.65 4.34 -2.65
N ALA A 300 -2.85 3.45 -3.23
CA ALA A 300 -3.31 2.13 -3.69
C ALA A 300 -3.88 1.30 -2.52
N ALA A 301 -3.20 1.28 -1.37
CA ALA A 301 -3.67 0.58 -0.17
C ALA A 301 -5.01 1.15 0.33
N LYS A 302 -5.11 2.48 0.43
CA LYS A 302 -6.34 3.16 0.86
C LYS A 302 -7.51 2.88 -0.09
N TYR A 303 -7.27 2.90 -1.40
CA TYR A 303 -8.29 2.60 -2.40
C TYR A 303 -8.73 1.14 -2.35
N ALA A 304 -7.80 0.19 -2.24
CA ALA A 304 -8.10 -1.23 -2.12
C ALA A 304 -8.96 -1.55 -0.87
N GLU A 305 -8.67 -0.91 0.27
CA GLU A 305 -9.53 -1.03 1.46
C GLU A 305 -10.94 -0.49 1.25
N LEU A 306 -11.07 0.65 0.57
CA LEU A 306 -12.37 1.25 0.25
C LEU A 306 -13.16 0.38 -0.73
N GLU A 307 -12.51 -0.21 -1.71
CA GLU A 307 -13.14 -1.11 -2.68
C GLU A 307 -13.64 -2.39 -2.01
N LYS A 308 -12.82 -3.02 -1.17
CA LYS A 308 -13.23 -4.16 -0.33
C LYS A 308 -14.46 -3.83 0.52
N LYS A 309 -14.49 -2.67 1.17
CA LYS A 309 -15.66 -2.21 1.95
C LYS A 309 -16.90 -2.04 1.06
N ARG A 310 -16.76 -1.41 -0.11
CA ARG A 310 -17.86 -1.22 -1.07
C ARG A 310 -18.39 -2.56 -1.59
N GLU A 311 -17.51 -3.52 -1.85
CA GLU A 311 -17.89 -4.86 -2.29
C GLU A 311 -18.66 -5.60 -1.20
N VAL A 312 -18.17 -5.61 0.04
CA VAL A 312 -18.87 -6.17 1.20
C VAL A 312 -20.24 -5.52 1.38
N ASP A 313 -20.35 -4.20 1.27
CA ASP A 313 -21.63 -3.48 1.37
C ASP A 313 -22.59 -3.83 0.23
N ARG A 314 -22.09 -4.00 -1.00
CA ARG A 314 -22.88 -4.42 -2.15
C ARG A 314 -23.41 -5.84 -1.93
N LEU A 315 -22.54 -6.77 -1.53
CA LEU A 315 -22.93 -8.16 -1.25
C LEU A 315 -23.94 -8.22 -0.10
N LEU A 316 -23.72 -7.49 0.99
CA LEU A 316 -24.68 -7.40 2.10
C LEU A 316 -26.05 -6.89 1.61
N LYS A 317 -26.08 -5.85 0.78
CA LYS A 317 -27.34 -5.36 0.17
C LYS A 317 -28.01 -6.41 -0.70
N VAL A 318 -27.24 -7.22 -1.44
CA VAL A 318 -27.77 -8.34 -2.24
C VAL A 318 -28.40 -9.39 -1.32
N TYR A 319 -27.71 -9.84 -0.28
CA TYR A 319 -28.25 -10.81 0.67
C TYR A 319 -29.50 -10.30 1.40
N MET A 320 -29.52 -9.02 1.80
CA MET A 320 -30.71 -8.41 2.38
C MET A 320 -31.90 -8.39 1.40
N LYS A 321 -31.65 -8.04 0.13
CA LYS A 321 -32.69 -8.11 -0.92
C LYS A 321 -33.16 -9.54 -1.19
N MET A 322 -32.28 -10.53 -1.11
CA MET A 322 -32.66 -11.95 -1.22
C MET A 322 -33.60 -12.33 -0.07
N LEU A 323 -33.27 -11.96 1.16
CA LEU A 323 -34.11 -12.22 2.34
C LEU A 323 -35.47 -11.51 2.29
N ASP A 324 -35.56 -10.36 1.60
CA ASP A 324 -36.81 -9.64 1.34
C ASP A 324 -37.57 -10.16 0.12
N SER A 325 -36.95 -10.98 -0.74
CA SER A 325 -37.53 -11.44 -1.99
C SER A 325 -38.68 -12.41 -1.75
N GLN A 326 -39.79 -12.19 -2.45
CA GLN A 326 -40.94 -13.10 -2.43
C GLN A 326 -40.86 -14.19 -3.50
N PHE A 327 -39.92 -14.10 -4.45
CA PHE A 327 -39.97 -14.92 -5.66
C PHE A 327 -39.29 -16.28 -5.55
N ASP A 328 -38.31 -16.42 -4.65
CA ASP A 328 -37.49 -17.63 -4.55
C ASP A 328 -37.37 -18.09 -3.08
N PHE A 329 -37.56 -19.39 -2.87
CA PHE A 329 -37.52 -20.00 -1.54
C PHE A 329 -36.10 -19.98 -0.95
N ASP A 330 -35.09 -20.28 -1.77
CA ASP A 330 -33.69 -20.30 -1.33
C ASP A 330 -33.19 -18.90 -0.95
N SER A 331 -33.83 -17.86 -1.50
CA SER A 331 -33.59 -16.46 -1.14
C SER A 331 -34.25 -16.08 0.21
N ARG A 332 -35.44 -16.62 0.52
CA ARG A 332 -36.16 -16.37 1.78
C ARG A 332 -35.57 -17.10 2.99
N LEU A 333 -35.06 -18.31 2.76
CA LEU A 333 -34.33 -19.14 3.72
C LEU A 333 -32.88 -19.27 3.25
N LEU A 334 -32.12 -18.18 3.43
CA LEU A 334 -30.76 -18.07 2.94
C LEU A 334 -29.83 -19.04 3.70
N ARG A 335 -29.02 -19.78 2.94
CA ARG A 335 -28.07 -20.77 3.45
C ARG A 335 -26.67 -20.45 2.96
N ILE A 336 -25.73 -20.23 3.88
CA ILE A 336 -24.34 -19.95 3.57
C ILE A 336 -23.49 -21.09 4.13
N ASN A 337 -22.73 -21.76 3.27
CA ASN A 337 -21.80 -22.82 3.68
C ASN A 337 -20.52 -22.18 4.23
N LEU A 338 -20.29 -22.36 5.54
CA LEU A 338 -19.15 -21.79 6.25
C LEU A 338 -17.84 -22.57 6.04
N GLU A 339 -17.87 -23.70 5.35
CA GLU A 339 -16.66 -24.47 5.00
C GLU A 339 -16.04 -24.07 3.66
N LYS A 340 -16.73 -23.24 2.86
CA LYS A 340 -16.10 -22.62 1.69
C LYS A 340 -15.19 -21.49 2.19
N ASP A 341 -13.88 -21.61 1.93
CA ASP A 341 -12.87 -20.58 2.25
C ASP A 341 -13.09 -19.32 1.40
N ASN A 342 -14.13 -18.55 1.70
CA ASN A 342 -14.38 -17.23 1.14
C ASN A 342 -14.40 -16.20 2.27
N GLU A 343 -13.37 -15.35 2.31
CA GLU A 343 -13.21 -14.32 3.34
C GLU A 343 -14.44 -13.39 3.39
N HIS A 344 -15.02 -13.06 2.24
CA HIS A 344 -16.22 -12.23 2.16
C HIS A 344 -17.43 -12.88 2.85
N ASP A 345 -17.62 -14.19 2.69
CA ASP A 345 -18.78 -14.90 3.26
C ASP A 345 -18.74 -14.90 4.79
N THR A 346 -17.55 -15.01 5.39
CA THR A 346 -17.41 -14.96 6.86
C THR A 346 -17.74 -13.58 7.43
N ILE A 347 -17.23 -12.51 6.80
CA ILE A 347 -17.53 -11.12 7.18
C ILE A 347 -19.03 -10.83 7.03
N ILE A 348 -19.63 -11.26 5.92
CA ILE A 348 -21.05 -11.04 5.65
C ILE A 348 -21.93 -11.80 6.64
N VAL A 349 -21.59 -13.05 6.98
CA VAL A 349 -22.29 -13.85 7.99
C VAL A 349 -22.32 -13.13 9.33
N ASP A 350 -21.19 -12.53 9.75
CA ASP A 350 -21.12 -11.78 11.00
C ASP A 350 -21.94 -10.47 10.94
N LEU A 351 -21.95 -9.78 9.80
CA LEU A 351 -22.77 -8.59 9.59
C LEU A 351 -24.27 -8.92 9.60
N LEU A 352 -24.68 -10.03 8.97
CA LEU A 352 -26.05 -10.51 8.98
C LEU A 352 -26.51 -10.91 10.38
N ARG A 353 -25.67 -11.61 11.16
CA ARG A 353 -25.97 -11.98 12.56
C ARG A 353 -26.21 -10.77 13.47
N LYS A 354 -25.48 -9.68 13.24
CA LYS A 354 -25.62 -8.44 14.01
C LYS A 354 -26.82 -7.60 13.59
N ASN A 355 -27.45 -7.91 12.46
CA ASN A 355 -28.57 -7.13 11.94
C ASN A 355 -29.89 -7.50 12.66
N PRO A 356 -30.57 -6.56 13.34
CA PRO A 356 -31.80 -6.87 14.08
C PRO A 356 -32.98 -7.30 13.20
N LYS A 357 -32.92 -7.04 11.89
CA LYS A 357 -33.93 -7.48 10.92
C LYS A 357 -33.74 -8.90 10.44
N VAL A 358 -32.70 -9.61 10.87
CA VAL A 358 -32.37 -10.95 10.38
C VAL A 358 -32.26 -11.91 11.56
N LEU A 359 -33.01 -13.00 11.49
CA LEU A 359 -32.87 -14.13 12.39
C LEU A 359 -31.81 -15.06 11.83
N SER A 360 -30.98 -15.61 12.71
CA SER A 360 -29.90 -16.53 12.32
C SER A 360 -29.94 -17.82 13.13
N ALA A 361 -29.41 -18.89 12.54
CA ALA A 361 -29.14 -20.16 13.21
C ALA A 361 -27.94 -20.83 12.55
N GLU A 362 -27.34 -21.80 13.26
CA GLU A 362 -26.30 -22.66 12.72
C GLU A 362 -26.82 -24.09 12.62
N TRP A 363 -26.41 -24.80 11.58
CA TRP A 363 -26.73 -26.21 11.38
C TRP A 363 -25.52 -27.00 10.88
N HIS A 364 -25.40 -28.24 11.35
CA HIS A 364 -24.35 -29.15 10.93
C HIS A 364 -24.91 -30.25 10.01
N ASP A 365 -24.54 -30.18 8.74
CA ASP A 365 -24.71 -31.29 7.80
C ASP A 365 -23.55 -32.28 7.91
N GLN A 366 -23.60 -33.38 7.15
CA GLN A 366 -22.59 -34.45 7.24
C GLN A 366 -21.19 -33.92 6.93
N ASP A 367 -21.10 -33.03 5.93
CA ASP A 367 -19.85 -32.53 5.37
C ASP A 367 -19.71 -31.01 5.41
N ALA A 368 -20.64 -30.29 6.06
CA ALA A 368 -20.61 -28.83 6.07
C ALA A 368 -21.23 -28.24 7.32
N LYS A 369 -20.68 -27.10 7.77
CA LYS A 369 -21.34 -26.18 8.69
C LYS A 369 -22.08 -25.11 7.89
N ILE A 370 -23.38 -24.95 8.13
CA ILE A 370 -24.23 -24.00 7.41
C ILE A 370 -24.74 -22.92 8.36
N ALA A 371 -24.60 -21.65 7.96
CA ALA A 371 -25.31 -20.54 8.56
C ALA A 371 -26.63 -20.32 7.82
N ILE A 372 -27.72 -20.22 8.58
CA ILE A 372 -29.07 -20.08 8.06
C ILE A 372 -29.59 -18.71 8.47
N PHE A 373 -30.24 -18.01 7.54
CA PHE A 373 -30.79 -16.68 7.77
C PHE A 373 -32.22 -16.55 7.24
N VAL A 374 -33.05 -15.82 7.97
CA VAL A 374 -34.42 -15.47 7.58
C VAL A 374 -34.71 -14.03 8.00
N ASN A 375 -35.48 -13.29 7.20
CA ASN A 375 -35.96 -11.97 7.61
C ASN A 375 -36.84 -12.06 8.87
N ASN A 376 -36.63 -11.19 9.85
CA ASN A 376 -37.39 -11.07 11.10
C ASN A 376 -38.77 -10.44 10.84
N ASN A 377 -39.55 -11.08 9.98
CA ASN A 377 -40.91 -10.73 9.65
C ASN A 377 -41.76 -12.00 9.79
N GLN A 378 -42.75 -11.95 10.69
CA GLN A 378 -43.59 -13.11 10.98
C GLN A 378 -44.33 -13.61 9.74
N ASN A 379 -44.76 -12.73 8.84
CA ASN A 379 -45.43 -13.13 7.60
C ASN A 379 -44.48 -13.90 6.68
N ASN A 380 -43.21 -13.49 6.59
CA ASN A 380 -42.22 -14.22 5.80
C ASN A 380 -41.98 -15.64 6.35
N ILE A 381 -41.93 -15.78 7.67
CA ILE A 381 -41.76 -17.10 8.32
C ILE A 381 -42.98 -18.00 8.11
N LYS A 382 -44.19 -17.42 8.17
CA LYS A 382 -45.43 -18.15 7.84
C LYS A 382 -45.42 -18.63 6.39
N ASP A 383 -45.05 -17.76 5.46
CA ASP A 383 -44.95 -18.09 4.05
C ASP A 383 -43.93 -19.20 3.79
N ILE A 384 -42.73 -19.12 4.39
CA ILE A 384 -41.70 -20.16 4.29
C ILE A 384 -42.27 -21.51 4.76
N ASN A 385 -42.93 -21.53 5.92
CA ASN A 385 -43.54 -22.75 6.46
C ASN A 385 -44.64 -23.31 5.54
N HIS A 386 -45.43 -22.44 4.91
CA HIS A 386 -46.47 -22.84 3.95
C HIS A 386 -45.86 -23.37 2.64
N LEU A 387 -44.83 -22.71 2.11
CA LEU A 387 -44.11 -23.14 0.91
C LEU A 387 -43.45 -24.52 1.09
N ILE A 388 -42.87 -24.78 2.27
CA ILE A 388 -42.33 -26.10 2.65
C ILE A 388 -43.44 -27.16 2.63
N PHE A 389 -44.63 -26.83 3.15
CA PHE A 389 -45.74 -27.77 3.21
C PHE A 389 -46.33 -28.09 1.82
N GLN A 390 -46.44 -27.08 0.95
CA GLN A 390 -47.04 -27.21 -0.38
C GLN A 390 -46.14 -27.93 -1.39
N ASN A 391 -44.82 -27.79 -1.29
CA ASN A 391 -43.90 -28.27 -2.30
C ASN A 391 -43.13 -29.50 -1.83
N TYR A 392 -43.43 -30.65 -2.44
CA TYR A 392 -42.77 -31.94 -2.16
C TYR A 392 -41.26 -31.95 -2.49
N ARG A 393 -40.78 -30.93 -3.23
CA ARG A 393 -39.35 -30.74 -3.55
C ARG A 393 -38.53 -30.36 -2.32
N PHE A 394 -39.13 -29.76 -1.29
CA PHE A 394 -38.38 -29.36 -0.11
C PHE A 394 -38.04 -30.56 0.77
N THR A 395 -36.74 -30.81 0.89
CA THR A 395 -36.19 -31.94 1.63
C THR A 395 -36.37 -31.77 3.14
N THR A 396 -36.21 -32.87 3.88
CA THR A 396 -36.16 -32.92 5.35
C THR A 396 -35.25 -31.86 5.96
N GLU A 397 -34.19 -31.46 5.26
CA GLU A 397 -33.23 -30.45 5.70
C GLU A 397 -33.85 -29.07 5.85
N HIS A 398 -34.69 -28.62 4.90
CA HIS A 398 -35.31 -27.30 4.96
C HIS A 398 -36.27 -27.14 6.15
N ILE A 399 -36.98 -28.23 6.50
CA ILE A 399 -37.82 -28.29 7.69
C ILE A 399 -36.96 -28.17 8.96
N LEU A 400 -35.80 -28.83 8.97
CA LEU A 400 -34.87 -28.81 10.09
C LEU A 400 -34.15 -27.45 10.24
N TYR A 401 -33.83 -26.78 9.14
CA TYR A 401 -33.29 -25.42 9.13
C TYR A 401 -34.30 -24.42 9.70
N LEU A 402 -35.56 -24.49 9.27
CA LEU A 402 -36.63 -23.66 9.82
C LEU A 402 -36.83 -23.94 11.32
N LYS A 403 -36.80 -25.22 11.72
CA LYS A 403 -36.84 -25.62 13.13
C LYS A 403 -35.70 -24.99 13.94
N ALA A 404 -34.48 -24.99 13.43
CA ALA A 404 -33.32 -24.40 14.10
C ALA A 404 -33.48 -22.89 14.30
N ILE A 405 -33.96 -22.17 13.28
CA ILE A 405 -34.27 -20.73 13.36
C ILE A 405 -35.31 -20.47 14.45
N ILE A 406 -36.38 -21.26 14.49
CA ILE A 406 -37.48 -21.10 15.44
C ILE A 406 -37.03 -21.39 16.88
N GLU A 407 -36.27 -22.47 17.11
CA GLU A 407 -35.79 -22.85 18.44
C GLU A 407 -34.77 -21.85 19.01
N LEU A 408 -33.85 -21.34 18.18
CA LEU A 408 -32.84 -20.40 18.66
C LEU A 408 -33.40 -18.99 18.92
N ASN A 409 -34.46 -18.60 18.20
CA ASN A 409 -35.07 -17.27 18.27
C ASN A 409 -36.47 -17.30 18.91
N GLU A 410 -36.73 -18.24 19.82
CA GLU A 410 -38.06 -18.49 20.42
C GLU A 410 -38.68 -17.22 21.06
N LYS A 411 -37.86 -16.40 21.72
CA LYS A 411 -38.31 -15.16 22.38
C LYS A 411 -38.94 -14.17 21.40
N GLU A 412 -38.32 -14.00 20.23
CA GLU A 412 -38.76 -13.07 19.18
C GLU A 412 -39.96 -13.63 18.41
N LEU A 413 -40.03 -14.95 18.28
CA LEU A 413 -41.05 -15.65 17.51
C LEU A 413 -42.27 -16.10 18.32
N LYS A 414 -42.28 -15.95 19.64
CA LYS A 414 -43.43 -16.30 20.50
C LYS A 414 -44.80 -15.85 19.96
N PRO A 415 -44.97 -14.66 19.36
CA PRO A 415 -46.27 -14.24 18.82
C PRO A 415 -46.75 -15.08 17.63
N ILE A 416 -45.85 -15.67 16.82
CA ILE A 416 -46.23 -16.47 15.64
C ILE A 416 -47.00 -17.73 16.02
N PHE A 417 -46.73 -18.27 17.22
CA PHE A 417 -47.39 -19.47 17.75
C PHE A 417 -48.81 -19.22 18.26
N LYS A 418 -49.28 -17.96 18.27
CA LYS A 418 -50.69 -17.64 18.52
C LYS A 418 -51.56 -17.86 17.26
N ASP A 419 -50.93 -18.07 16.10
CA ASP A 419 -51.62 -18.35 14.85
C ASP A 419 -51.84 -19.86 14.69
N ASP A 420 -53.11 -20.28 14.79
CA ASP A 420 -53.52 -21.68 14.68
C ASP A 420 -53.17 -22.32 13.33
N GLU A 421 -53.19 -21.56 12.25
CA GLU A 421 -52.87 -22.06 10.91
C GLU A 421 -51.38 -22.36 10.78
N PHE A 422 -50.56 -21.45 11.30
CA PHE A 422 -49.11 -21.64 11.36
C PHE A 422 -48.76 -22.88 12.20
N VAL A 423 -49.33 -23.01 13.41
CA VAL A 423 -49.06 -24.13 14.32
C VAL A 423 -49.44 -25.47 13.68
N LYS A 424 -50.60 -25.54 13.00
CA LYS A 424 -51.04 -26.76 12.30
C LYS A 424 -50.08 -27.13 11.17
N THR A 425 -49.70 -26.17 10.34
CA THR A 425 -48.82 -26.40 9.17
C THR A 425 -47.41 -26.78 9.61
N TYR A 426 -46.86 -26.05 10.58
CA TYR A 426 -45.54 -26.33 11.15
C TYR A 426 -45.51 -27.71 11.83
N GLY A 427 -46.56 -28.04 12.57
CA GLY A 427 -46.74 -29.36 13.18
C GLY A 427 -46.72 -30.48 12.14
N LYS A 428 -47.46 -30.35 11.03
CA LYS A 428 -47.46 -31.34 9.93
C LYS A 428 -46.09 -31.48 9.28
N ASN A 429 -45.41 -30.37 9.02
CA ASN A 429 -44.04 -30.37 8.48
C ASN A 429 -43.08 -31.13 9.40
N LEU A 430 -43.07 -30.82 10.71
CA LEU A 430 -42.22 -31.52 11.68
C LEU A 430 -42.58 -33.01 11.82
N GLN A 431 -43.87 -33.35 11.81
CA GLN A 431 -44.32 -34.73 11.85
C GLN A 431 -43.72 -35.53 10.69
N SER A 432 -43.78 -35.00 9.46
CA SER A 432 -43.23 -35.66 8.26
C SER A 432 -41.74 -36.03 8.41
N VAL A 433 -40.97 -35.18 9.10
CA VAL A 433 -39.56 -35.43 9.42
C VAL A 433 -39.44 -36.51 10.49
N TYR A 434 -40.17 -36.38 11.60
CA TYR A 434 -40.11 -37.35 12.70
C TYR A 434 -40.56 -38.75 12.28
N PHE A 435 -41.49 -38.87 11.33
CA PHE A 435 -41.90 -40.14 10.73
C PHE A 435 -40.74 -40.94 10.10
N LYS A 436 -39.62 -40.28 9.75
CA LYS A 436 -38.41 -40.95 9.27
C LYS A 436 -37.57 -41.57 10.39
N TYR A 437 -37.66 -41.02 11.60
CA TYR A 437 -36.85 -41.42 12.75
C TYR A 437 -37.59 -42.31 13.77
N ILE A 438 -38.92 -42.39 13.67
CA ILE A 438 -39.72 -43.30 14.50
C ILE A 438 -39.93 -44.67 13.82
N PRO A 439 -39.90 -45.77 14.59
CA PRO A 439 -40.26 -47.09 14.10
C PRO A 439 -41.66 -47.17 13.46
N TRP A 440 -41.85 -48.13 12.55
CA TRP A 440 -43.09 -48.29 11.77
C TRP A 440 -44.36 -48.49 12.63
N PHE A 441 -44.25 -49.11 13.80
CA PHE A 441 -45.40 -49.38 14.68
C PHE A 441 -45.95 -48.10 15.33
N TYR A 442 -45.14 -47.06 15.57
CA TYR A 442 -45.66 -45.75 16.00
C TYR A 442 -46.54 -45.10 14.93
N LYS A 443 -46.32 -45.45 13.65
CA LYS A 443 -47.13 -44.97 12.53
C LYS A 443 -48.52 -45.61 12.52
N LEU A 444 -48.63 -46.87 12.96
CA LEU A 444 -49.92 -47.52 13.17
C LEU A 444 -50.70 -46.87 14.32
N PHE A 445 -50.04 -46.57 15.44
CA PHE A 445 -50.69 -45.89 16.56
C PHE A 445 -51.14 -44.46 16.21
N TYR A 446 -50.44 -43.79 15.28
CA TYR A 446 -50.90 -42.53 14.70
C TYR A 446 -52.18 -42.70 13.88
N PHE A 447 -52.23 -43.72 13.01
CA PHE A 447 -53.43 -44.04 12.24
C PHE A 447 -54.63 -44.41 13.13
N LEU A 448 -54.38 -45.06 14.26
CA LEU A 448 -55.39 -45.44 15.26
C LEU A 448 -55.76 -44.31 16.24
N GLY A 449 -55.17 -43.11 16.09
CA GLY A 449 -55.50 -41.96 16.94
C GLY A 449 -54.99 -42.01 18.39
N VAL A 450 -54.02 -42.89 18.70
CA VAL A 450 -53.48 -43.08 20.06
C VAL A 450 -52.39 -42.05 20.36
N THR A 451 -52.82 -40.83 20.72
CA THR A 451 -51.94 -39.66 20.89
C THR A 451 -50.81 -39.82 21.93
N PRO A 452 -50.95 -40.49 23.09
CA PRO A 452 -49.87 -40.56 24.07
C PRO A 452 -48.66 -41.38 23.57
N VAL A 453 -48.93 -42.48 22.86
CA VAL A 453 -47.89 -43.36 22.30
C VAL A 453 -47.16 -42.65 21.16
N VAL A 454 -47.89 -41.94 20.30
CA VAL A 454 -47.32 -41.13 19.21
C VAL A 454 -46.42 -40.01 19.76
N ASN A 455 -46.86 -39.32 20.82
CA ASN A 455 -46.07 -38.25 21.46
C ASN A 455 -44.74 -38.78 22.04
N SER A 456 -44.75 -39.98 22.62
CA SER A 456 -43.51 -40.67 23.05
C SER A 456 -42.57 -40.95 21.87
N GLY A 457 -43.13 -41.38 20.73
CA GLY A 457 -42.38 -41.56 19.49
C GLY A 457 -41.74 -40.26 18.99
N TYR A 458 -42.49 -39.14 18.98
CA TYR A 458 -41.96 -37.83 18.59
C TYR A 458 -40.87 -37.31 19.54
N ALA A 459 -41.01 -37.53 20.85
CA ALA A 459 -39.96 -37.21 21.82
C ALA A 459 -38.66 -37.97 21.52
N LYS A 460 -38.76 -39.25 21.14
CA LYS A 460 -37.62 -40.08 20.73
C LYS A 460 -37.00 -39.61 19.41
N ALA A 461 -37.79 -39.23 18.42
CA ALA A 461 -37.27 -38.66 17.18
C ALA A 461 -36.52 -37.34 17.41
N LYS A 462 -37.06 -36.47 18.27
CA LYS A 462 -36.41 -35.22 18.67
C LYS A 462 -35.05 -35.48 19.33
N SER A 463 -34.96 -36.44 20.25
CA SER A 463 -33.69 -36.75 20.92
C SER A 463 -32.64 -37.33 19.97
N ILE A 464 -33.04 -38.20 19.02
CA ILE A 464 -32.14 -38.72 17.97
C ILE A 464 -31.57 -37.59 17.11
N LEU A 465 -32.42 -36.65 16.70
CA LEU A 465 -31.99 -35.49 15.90
C LEU A 465 -31.03 -34.58 16.67
N THR A 466 -31.33 -34.28 17.93
CA THR A 466 -30.44 -33.49 18.79
C THR A 466 -29.09 -34.18 18.98
N TYR A 467 -29.09 -35.48 19.27
CA TYR A 467 -27.86 -36.25 19.41
C TYR A 467 -27.04 -36.28 18.11
N SER A 468 -27.70 -36.49 16.97
CA SER A 468 -27.05 -36.42 15.65
C SER A 468 -26.41 -35.06 15.38
N GLN A 469 -27.03 -33.95 15.81
CA GLN A 469 -26.45 -32.61 15.63
C GLN A 469 -25.25 -32.38 16.55
N MET A 470 -25.32 -32.83 17.81
CA MET A 470 -24.20 -32.77 18.74
C MET A 470 -23.00 -33.59 18.27
N ASP A 471 -23.23 -34.80 17.77
CA ASP A 471 -22.17 -35.66 17.23
C ASP A 471 -21.49 -35.02 16.01
N ARG A 472 -22.28 -34.47 15.08
CA ARG A 472 -21.74 -33.73 13.92
C ARG A 472 -20.95 -32.48 14.32
N GLN A 473 -21.44 -31.74 15.31
CA GLN A 473 -20.71 -30.58 15.86
C GLN A 473 -19.36 -31.00 16.46
N PHE A 474 -19.33 -32.09 17.22
CA PHE A 474 -18.09 -32.64 17.78
C PHE A 474 -17.11 -33.10 16.69
N LEU A 475 -17.59 -33.86 15.70
CA LEU A 475 -16.79 -34.30 14.56
C LEU A 475 -16.22 -33.11 13.78
N TYR A 476 -17.03 -32.05 13.56
CA TYR A 476 -16.58 -30.83 12.91
C TYR A 476 -15.45 -30.14 13.69
N GLN A 477 -15.60 -29.96 15.00
CA GLN A 477 -14.55 -29.38 15.84
C GLN A 477 -13.24 -30.18 15.73
N LYS A 478 -13.33 -31.51 15.80
CA LYS A 478 -12.18 -32.40 15.65
C LYS A 478 -11.53 -32.31 14.26
N ARG A 479 -12.32 -32.24 13.18
CA ARG A 479 -11.81 -32.03 11.81
C ARG A 479 -11.07 -30.71 11.69
N ARG A 480 -11.64 -29.63 12.22
CA ARG A 480 -11.05 -28.28 12.20
C ARG A 480 -9.75 -28.22 12.99
N GLU A 481 -9.69 -28.80 14.18
CA GLU A 481 -8.46 -28.91 14.96
C GLU A 481 -7.37 -29.71 14.24
N ASN A 482 -7.73 -30.83 13.62
CA ASN A 482 -6.79 -31.64 12.84
C ASN A 482 -6.27 -30.89 11.62
N PHE A 483 -7.13 -30.13 10.94
CA PHE A 483 -6.72 -29.27 9.83
C PHE A 483 -5.73 -28.21 10.28
N PHE A 484 -5.98 -27.55 11.42
CA PHE A 484 -5.02 -26.59 11.99
C PHE A 484 -3.70 -27.25 12.38
N LYS A 485 -3.73 -28.43 13.03
CA LYS A 485 -2.52 -29.19 13.37
C LYS A 485 -1.73 -29.60 12.13
N LYS A 486 -2.42 -30.04 11.06
CA LYS A 486 -1.79 -30.39 9.79
C LYS A 486 -1.13 -29.17 9.13
N LYS A 487 -1.85 -28.04 9.03
CA LYS A 487 -1.29 -26.79 8.51
C LYS A 487 -0.08 -26.31 9.32
N LEU A 488 -0.12 -26.45 10.64
CA LEU A 488 0.98 -26.06 11.52
C LEU A 488 2.22 -26.95 11.31
N ARG A 489 2.03 -28.27 11.17
CA ARG A 489 3.12 -29.20 10.84
C ARG A 489 3.72 -28.93 9.45
N GLU A 490 2.87 -28.74 8.43
CA GLU A 490 3.34 -28.39 7.08
C GLU A 490 4.17 -27.09 7.08
N ARG A 491 3.82 -26.12 7.96
CA ARG A 491 4.58 -24.89 8.14
C ARG A 491 5.93 -25.13 8.81
N GLU A 492 5.98 -25.93 9.87
CA GLU A 492 7.23 -26.30 10.53
C GLU A 492 8.17 -27.00 9.55
N GLU A 493 7.66 -27.95 8.76
CA GLU A 493 8.43 -28.65 7.72
C GLU A 493 8.95 -27.71 6.62
N ARG A 494 8.14 -26.72 6.20
CA ARG A 494 8.58 -25.69 5.23
C ARG A 494 9.68 -24.80 5.80
N LEU A 495 9.51 -24.30 7.03
CA LEU A 495 10.51 -23.47 7.70
C LEU A 495 11.82 -24.22 7.92
N GLU A 496 11.76 -25.50 8.28
CA GLU A 496 12.97 -26.34 8.39
C GLU A 496 13.67 -26.51 7.04
N LYS A 497 12.92 -26.75 5.95
CA LYS A 497 13.48 -26.85 4.59
C LYS A 497 14.13 -25.53 4.15
N GLU A 498 13.50 -24.39 4.42
CA GLU A 498 14.04 -23.07 4.10
C GLU A 498 15.31 -22.77 4.91
N LYS A 499 15.31 -23.03 6.22
CA LYS A 499 16.52 -22.89 7.06
C LYS A 499 17.67 -23.75 6.55
N LYS A 500 17.38 -25.01 6.18
CA LYS A 500 18.38 -25.91 5.57
C LYS A 500 18.94 -25.32 4.27
N GLN A 501 18.09 -24.77 3.40
CA GLN A 501 18.53 -24.13 2.15
C GLN A 501 19.33 -22.85 2.37
N GLN A 502 18.94 -22.00 3.33
CA GLN A 502 19.70 -20.81 3.70
C GLN A 502 21.10 -21.16 4.21
N LEU A 503 21.20 -22.18 5.08
CA LEU A 503 22.48 -22.69 5.55
C LEU A 503 23.34 -23.23 4.40
N LYS A 504 22.77 -23.96 3.42
CA LYS A 504 23.47 -24.38 2.19
C LYS A 504 24.07 -23.17 1.46
N ARG A 505 23.29 -22.13 1.21
CA ARG A 505 23.75 -20.92 0.50
C ARG A 505 24.84 -20.18 1.27
N ALA A 506 24.68 -20.04 2.58
CA ALA A 506 25.67 -19.42 3.44
C ALA A 506 27.00 -20.20 3.42
N LEU A 507 26.94 -21.54 3.45
CA LEU A 507 28.14 -22.38 3.40
C LEU A 507 28.85 -22.23 2.04
N VAL A 508 28.11 -22.26 0.93
CA VAL A 508 28.67 -22.02 -0.42
C VAL A 508 29.36 -20.66 -0.50
N SER A 509 28.75 -19.62 0.08
CA SER A 509 29.35 -18.28 0.12
C SER A 509 30.61 -18.24 0.97
N ALA A 510 30.60 -18.89 2.15
CA ALA A 510 31.76 -18.96 3.04
C ALA A 510 32.94 -19.71 2.39
N LEU A 511 32.66 -20.82 1.69
CA LEU A 511 33.66 -21.56 0.92
C LEU A 511 34.22 -20.71 -0.22
N SER A 512 33.36 -19.99 -0.95
CA SER A 512 33.80 -19.14 -2.06
C SER A 512 34.69 -17.98 -1.59
N ASP A 513 34.36 -17.36 -0.46
CA ASP A 513 35.18 -16.33 0.18
C ASP A 513 36.55 -16.90 0.61
N ALA A 514 36.56 -18.05 1.29
CA ALA A 514 37.78 -18.72 1.73
C ALA A 514 38.72 -19.04 0.56
N TYR A 515 38.22 -19.76 -0.46
CA TYR A 515 39.04 -20.23 -1.57
C TYR A 515 39.49 -19.10 -2.50
N PHE A 516 38.59 -18.18 -2.87
CA PHE A 516 38.85 -17.27 -3.97
C PHE A 516 39.20 -15.84 -3.56
N GLN A 517 38.90 -15.43 -2.32
CA GLN A 517 39.22 -14.08 -1.84
C GLN A 517 40.33 -14.11 -0.79
N LYS A 518 40.22 -15.01 0.19
CA LYS A 518 41.17 -15.12 1.30
C LYS A 518 42.34 -16.07 1.03
N ASN A 519 42.30 -16.80 -0.09
CA ASN A 519 43.34 -17.75 -0.51
C ASN A 519 43.69 -18.74 0.61
N CYS A 520 42.68 -19.29 1.29
CA CYS A 520 42.85 -20.21 2.42
C CYS A 520 41.99 -21.47 2.29
N LEU A 521 42.42 -22.56 2.93
CA LEU A 521 41.65 -23.80 2.99
C LEU A 521 40.57 -23.70 4.09
N PRO A 522 39.28 -23.80 3.77
CA PRO A 522 38.19 -23.72 4.75
C PRO A 522 38.10 -25.03 5.54
N SER A 523 38.91 -25.14 6.60
CA SER A 523 38.77 -26.17 7.61
C SER A 523 37.52 -25.95 8.46
N VAL A 524 37.06 -26.98 9.16
CA VAL A 524 35.90 -26.91 10.07
C VAL A 524 36.14 -25.91 11.19
N ASP A 525 37.35 -25.87 11.75
CA ASP A 525 37.73 -24.88 12.76
C ASP A 525 37.77 -23.46 12.19
N TRP A 526 38.25 -23.31 10.95
CA TRP A 526 38.25 -22.01 10.28
C TRP A 526 36.83 -21.52 10.03
N LEU A 527 35.94 -22.39 9.55
CA LEU A 527 34.53 -22.06 9.33
C LEU A 527 33.83 -21.71 10.64
N GLY A 528 34.05 -22.48 11.72
CA GLY A 528 33.46 -22.19 13.03
C GLY A 528 33.96 -20.89 13.64
N SER A 529 35.22 -20.52 13.40
CA SER A 529 35.83 -19.28 13.92
C SER A 529 35.40 -18.03 13.14
N ASN A 530 35.23 -18.14 11.82
CA ASN A 530 34.88 -17.01 10.97
C ASN A 530 33.37 -16.86 10.74
N PHE A 531 32.61 -17.93 10.90
CA PHE A 531 31.17 -17.99 10.67
C PHE A 531 30.48 -18.76 11.82
N PRO A 532 29.96 -18.06 12.85
CA PRO A 532 29.35 -18.68 14.03
C PRO A 532 28.17 -19.62 13.74
N ALA A 533 27.59 -19.54 12.54
CA ALA A 533 26.51 -20.41 12.07
C ALA A 533 26.96 -21.85 11.77
N PHE A 534 28.28 -22.10 11.64
CA PHE A 534 28.82 -23.41 11.28
C PHE A 534 29.58 -24.06 12.44
N SER A 535 28.86 -24.69 13.35
CA SER A 535 29.46 -25.59 14.34
C SER A 535 29.80 -26.96 13.71
N ALA A 536 30.74 -27.70 14.31
CA ALA A 536 31.09 -29.05 13.87
C ALA A 536 29.87 -29.97 13.74
N GLU A 537 28.93 -29.92 14.70
CA GLU A 537 27.68 -30.69 14.68
C GLU A 537 26.75 -30.29 13.52
N THR A 538 26.76 -29.02 13.14
CA THR A 538 25.92 -28.49 12.05
C THR A 538 26.50 -28.92 10.71
N LEU A 539 27.82 -28.84 10.55
CA LEU A 539 28.53 -29.28 9.35
C LEU A 539 28.45 -30.80 9.16
N GLU A 540 28.54 -31.59 10.23
CA GLU A 540 28.39 -33.05 10.19
C GLU A 540 27.00 -33.48 9.68
N LYS A 541 25.95 -32.72 9.99
CA LYS A 541 24.60 -32.94 9.44
C LYS A 541 24.46 -32.41 8.01
N MET A 542 25.06 -31.27 7.69
CA MET A 542 24.92 -30.62 6.39
C MET A 542 25.68 -31.32 5.26
N ILE A 543 26.89 -31.81 5.53
CA ILE A 543 27.74 -32.48 4.54
C ILE A 543 27.01 -33.63 3.83
N PRO A 544 26.40 -34.59 4.55
CA PRO A 544 25.62 -35.65 3.90
C PRO A 544 24.29 -35.17 3.32
N ASP A 545 23.57 -34.24 3.97
CA ASP A 545 22.27 -33.73 3.51
C ASP A 545 22.36 -33.02 2.14
N PHE A 546 23.50 -32.37 1.85
CA PHE A 546 23.73 -31.58 0.63
C PHE A 546 24.86 -32.10 -0.26
N ALA A 547 25.43 -33.26 0.07
CA ALA A 547 26.53 -33.88 -0.65
C ALA A 547 27.79 -32.99 -0.80
N PHE A 548 28.10 -32.17 0.21
CA PHE A 548 29.42 -31.53 0.28
C PHE A 548 30.50 -32.59 0.48
N VAL A 549 31.72 -32.29 0.02
CA VAL A 549 32.84 -33.22 0.12
C VAL A 549 33.78 -32.78 1.23
N SER A 550 34.22 -33.72 2.07
CA SER A 550 35.16 -33.48 3.18
C SER A 550 36.38 -34.36 3.01
N THR A 551 37.58 -33.84 3.30
CA THR A 551 38.84 -34.61 3.19
C THR A 551 38.90 -35.84 4.10
N THR A 552 38.14 -35.86 5.20
CA THR A 552 38.06 -37.01 6.12
C THR A 552 36.81 -37.87 5.93
N GLY A 553 36.03 -37.63 4.87
CA GLY A 553 34.80 -38.37 4.60
C GLY A 553 33.64 -37.98 5.53
N LYS A 554 32.89 -38.98 6.01
CA LYS A 554 31.63 -38.77 6.76
C LYS A 554 31.83 -38.25 8.19
N THR A 555 32.97 -38.54 8.81
CA THR A 555 33.29 -38.05 10.16
C THR A 555 34.13 -36.78 10.04
N VAL A 556 33.55 -35.67 10.48
CA VAL A 556 34.12 -34.33 10.35
C VAL A 556 35.10 -34.09 11.51
N LYS A 557 36.38 -33.92 11.20
CA LYS A 557 37.41 -33.54 12.18
C LYS A 557 37.64 -32.01 12.13
N PRO A 558 38.19 -31.41 13.19
CA PRO A 558 38.52 -29.97 13.24
C PRO A 558 39.33 -29.47 12.02
N ASN A 559 40.29 -30.29 11.56
CA ASN A 559 41.17 -29.99 10.43
C ASN A 559 40.60 -30.45 9.06
N SER A 560 39.36 -30.94 9.00
CA SER A 560 38.77 -31.40 7.74
C SER A 560 38.45 -30.21 6.84
N VAL A 561 38.93 -30.25 5.60
CA VAL A 561 38.67 -29.22 4.61
C VAL A 561 37.38 -29.55 3.87
N ILE A 562 36.50 -28.57 3.73
CA ILE A 562 35.21 -28.72 3.06
C ILE A 562 35.30 -28.21 1.61
N LEU A 563 34.78 -28.99 0.68
CA LEU A 563 34.75 -28.74 -0.75
C LEU A 563 33.31 -28.65 -1.25
N PHE A 564 33.11 -27.99 -2.40
CA PHE A 564 31.79 -27.90 -3.02
C PHE A 564 31.28 -29.30 -3.44
N PRO A 565 29.94 -29.47 -3.54
CA PRO A 565 29.37 -30.72 -4.02
C PRO A 565 29.76 -31.02 -5.48
N ASN A 566 29.90 -32.31 -5.81
CA ASN A 566 30.07 -32.78 -7.19
C ASN A 566 28.71 -32.87 -7.89
N SER A 567 28.07 -31.72 -8.13
CA SER A 567 26.80 -31.62 -8.86
C SER A 567 26.85 -30.54 -9.95
N PRO A 568 25.99 -30.62 -10.98
CA PRO A 568 26.02 -29.70 -12.13
C PRO A 568 25.90 -28.22 -11.73
N GLU A 569 25.25 -27.92 -10.60
CA GLU A 569 25.11 -26.57 -10.04
C GLU A 569 26.47 -25.94 -9.67
N PHE A 570 27.47 -26.76 -9.35
CA PHE A 570 28.78 -26.32 -8.87
C PHE A 570 29.92 -26.55 -9.87
N ASP A 571 29.65 -26.99 -11.11
CA ASP A 571 30.68 -27.32 -12.09
C ASP A 571 31.64 -26.14 -12.38
N SER A 572 31.11 -24.92 -12.47
CA SER A 572 31.92 -23.71 -12.69
C SER A 572 32.83 -23.40 -11.50
N LEU A 573 32.33 -23.57 -10.28
CA LEU A 573 33.07 -23.36 -9.03
C LEU A 573 34.12 -24.46 -8.84
N ASN A 574 33.78 -25.72 -9.10
CA ASN A 574 34.70 -26.86 -9.05
C ASN A 574 35.80 -26.75 -10.10
N LYS A 575 35.49 -26.28 -11.32
CA LYS A 575 36.50 -26.01 -12.35
C LYS A 575 37.46 -24.91 -11.91
N ARG A 576 36.93 -23.79 -11.41
CA ARG A 576 37.73 -22.69 -10.88
C ARG A 576 38.61 -23.13 -9.71
N LEU A 577 38.08 -23.97 -8.83
CA LEU A 577 38.81 -24.55 -7.72
C LEU A 577 39.94 -25.47 -8.19
N LYS A 578 39.70 -26.32 -9.19
CA LYS A 578 40.76 -27.14 -9.83
C LYS A 578 41.87 -26.28 -10.42
N ASP A 579 41.52 -25.20 -11.11
CA ASP A 579 42.49 -24.29 -11.70
C ASP A 579 43.35 -23.60 -10.62
N LEU A 580 42.72 -23.15 -9.52
CA LEU A 580 43.40 -22.58 -8.34
C LEU A 580 44.39 -23.59 -7.72
N PHE A 581 43.95 -24.83 -7.47
CA PHE A 581 44.83 -25.88 -6.95
C PHE A 581 46.00 -26.20 -7.89
N ASN A 582 45.77 -26.17 -9.20
CA ASN A 582 46.84 -26.36 -10.18
C ASN A 582 47.86 -25.21 -10.13
N GLN A 583 47.41 -23.96 -9.97
CA GLN A 583 48.28 -22.79 -9.81
C GLN A 583 49.13 -22.88 -8.54
N TRP A 584 48.52 -23.26 -7.41
CA TRP A 584 49.25 -23.53 -6.16
C TRP A 584 50.29 -24.64 -6.32
N THR A 585 49.94 -25.74 -6.98
CA THR A 585 50.86 -26.88 -7.19
C THR A 585 52.04 -26.52 -8.10
N ARG A 586 51.83 -25.60 -9.06
CA ARG A 586 52.87 -25.12 -9.98
C ARG A 586 53.73 -24.00 -9.39
N GLY A 587 53.39 -23.48 -8.21
CA GLY A 587 54.06 -22.33 -7.59
C GLY A 587 53.80 -21.01 -8.33
N GLU A 588 52.72 -20.92 -9.11
CA GLU A 588 52.32 -19.69 -9.81
C GLU A 588 51.72 -18.66 -8.84
N ILE A 589 51.16 -19.13 -7.71
CA ILE A 589 50.59 -18.35 -6.61
C ILE A 589 51.02 -18.99 -5.30
N ASP A 590 51.36 -18.17 -4.29
CA ASP A 590 51.70 -18.66 -2.95
C ASP A 590 50.52 -19.48 -2.38
N PRO A 591 50.72 -20.78 -2.08
CA PRO A 591 49.68 -21.58 -1.45
C PRO A 591 49.48 -21.11 0.00
N PRO A 592 48.28 -21.35 0.59
CA PRO A 592 48.12 -21.23 2.03
C PRO A 592 49.14 -22.09 2.76
N VAL A 593 49.59 -21.61 3.94
CA VAL A 593 50.62 -22.25 4.78
C VAL A 593 50.12 -23.58 5.34
N GLU A 594 50.05 -24.63 4.51
CA GLU A 594 49.62 -25.98 4.87
C GLU A 594 50.41 -27.07 4.12
N ASP A 595 50.29 -28.29 4.63
CA ASP A 595 51.03 -29.48 4.22
C ASP A 595 50.80 -29.84 2.72
N PRO A 596 51.86 -29.96 1.88
CA PRO A 596 51.74 -30.35 0.48
C PRO A 596 50.96 -31.64 0.23
N GLU A 597 50.97 -32.58 1.19
CA GLU A 597 50.24 -33.85 1.07
C GLU A 597 48.71 -33.64 1.08
N LEU A 598 48.21 -32.64 1.81
CA LEU A 598 46.79 -32.32 1.88
C LEU A 598 46.25 -31.76 0.55
N LEU A 599 47.06 -30.96 -0.15
CA LEU A 599 46.72 -30.41 -1.46
C LEU A 599 46.57 -31.52 -2.52
N VAL A 600 47.43 -32.55 -2.46
CA VAL A 600 47.33 -33.73 -3.32
C VAL A 600 46.07 -34.55 -3.01
N GLN A 601 45.73 -34.70 -1.73
CA GLN A 601 44.52 -35.39 -1.30
C GLN A 601 43.25 -34.68 -1.77
N ILE A 602 43.18 -33.35 -1.63
CA ILE A 602 42.05 -32.53 -2.08
C ILE A 602 41.88 -32.64 -3.60
N ARG A 603 42.98 -32.60 -4.36
CA ARG A 603 42.95 -32.77 -5.82
C ARG A 603 42.34 -34.10 -6.26
N GLY A 604 42.50 -35.17 -5.48
CA GLY A 604 41.91 -36.48 -5.78
C GLY A 604 40.39 -36.55 -5.55
N LEU A 605 39.81 -35.57 -4.85
CA LEU A 605 38.39 -35.54 -4.45
C LEU A 605 37.52 -34.67 -5.37
N ILE A 606 38.12 -33.74 -6.12
CA ILE A 606 37.45 -32.85 -7.08
C ILE A 606 37.64 -33.40 -8.49
#